data_AF-C7M7Z9-F1
#
_entry.id   AF-C7M7Z9-F1
#
_cell.length_a   1.000
_cell.length_b   1.000
_cell.length_c   1.000
_cell.angle_alpha   90.00
_cell.angle_beta   90.00
_cell.angle_gamma   90.00
#
_symmetry.space_group_name_H-M   'P 1'
#
loop_
_entity.id
_entity.type
_entity.pdbx_description
1 polymer ?
#
loop_
_entity_poly.entity_id
_entity_poly.type
_entity_poly.pdbx_seq_one_letter_code
_entity_poly.pdbx_strand_id
1 'polypeptide(L)'
;MQQILIKKNTIVFLLVSLLVAFIVGNRGDTRDTIVYYSVFKYIDVFDLLNPIQFYAFTGMEIGFGWYCFLISLLTQSHIIFFTIFSFLTFYIIFLVSKKINIKIIPVLLLYLSSGYFLLQQFTQIRQGFSTPLALYALAFFISKDNKFSMKFLFLTLLALSFHQTALLIVIIGIFFSLILKFLSLSFNEFRWCSVIILIVFIIIAKFVLVDILISISSRVEEYSFSTEYAEDLGIFRLPNIKAFFTFLFILFFMNGKMYENNLFKVFFLLFVVGVAFRIGFSDFAILSGRFATAFSFSEIFILPFVFYRFKYFSTILLVLFVILQAIATYVFQAPYVIDDYFKPLAL
;
A
#
# COMPACT_ATOMS: atom_id res chain seq x y z
N MET A 1 -1.24 11.69 37.97
CA MET A 1 -1.41 10.54 37.06
C MET A 1 -2.40 10.92 35.97
N GLN A 2 -1.95 11.17 34.74
CA GLN A 2 -2.87 11.25 33.60
C GLN A 2 -3.40 9.85 33.30
N GLN A 3 -4.70 9.61 33.50
CA GLN A 3 -5.33 8.37 33.05
C GLN A 3 -5.27 8.31 31.52
N ILE A 4 -4.55 7.32 30.98
CA ILE A 4 -4.53 7.05 29.55
C ILE A 4 -5.87 6.38 29.20
N LEU A 5 -6.83 7.17 28.72
CA LEU A 5 -8.11 6.68 28.20
C LEU A 5 -7.91 6.05 26.80
N ILE A 6 -7.64 4.75 26.77
CA ILE A 6 -7.58 3.99 25.51
C ILE A 6 -9.01 3.62 25.09
N LYS A 7 -9.45 4.08 23.91
CA LYS A 7 -10.76 3.72 23.36
C LYS A 7 -10.84 2.21 23.10
N LYS A 8 -11.95 1.54 23.45
CA LYS A 8 -12.20 0.11 23.20
C LYS A 8 -11.84 -0.32 21.77
N ASN A 9 -12.22 0.46 20.76
CA ASN A 9 -11.93 0.16 19.35
C ASN A 9 -10.43 0.13 19.02
N THR A 10 -9.61 0.89 19.76
CA THR A 10 -8.15 0.84 19.61
C THR A 10 -7.57 -0.47 20.15
N ILE A 11 -8.06 -0.92 21.31
CA ILE A 11 -7.63 -2.19 21.90
C ILE A 11 -8.01 -3.35 20.98
N VAL A 12 -9.26 -3.38 20.51
CA VAL A 12 -9.73 -4.40 19.56
C VAL A 12 -8.87 -4.42 18.31
N PHE A 13 -8.57 -3.26 17.72
CA PHE A 13 -7.71 -3.19 16.54
C PHE A 13 -6.32 -3.77 16.81
N LEU A 14 -5.66 -3.39 17.91
CA LEU A 14 -4.31 -3.83 18.22
C LEU A 14 -4.26 -5.34 18.51
N LEU A 15 -5.23 -5.87 19.23
CA LEU A 15 -5.33 -7.31 19.51
C LEU A 15 -5.55 -8.12 18.24
N VAL A 16 -6.51 -7.71 17.39
CA VAL A 16 -6.76 -8.39 16.11
C VAL A 16 -5.54 -8.28 15.20
N SER A 17 -4.90 -7.10 15.14
CA SER A 17 -3.68 -6.90 14.34
C SER A 17 -2.53 -7.78 14.82
N LEU A 18 -2.37 -7.98 16.14
CA LEU A 18 -1.35 -8.86 16.69
C LEU A 18 -1.63 -10.33 16.35
N LEU A 19 -2.87 -10.78 16.47
CA LEU A 19 -3.26 -12.15 16.09
C LEU A 19 -3.02 -12.41 14.60
N VAL A 20 -3.43 -11.46 13.74
CA VAL A 20 -3.20 -11.58 12.29
C VAL A 20 -1.71 -11.47 11.95
N ALA A 21 -0.96 -10.60 12.63
CA ALA A 21 0.48 -10.51 12.44
C ALA A 21 1.18 -11.80 12.84
N PHE A 22 0.71 -12.50 13.89
CA PHE A 22 1.24 -13.80 14.28
C PHE A 22 0.97 -14.88 13.23
N ILE A 23 -0.19 -14.82 12.55
CA ILE A 23 -0.42 -15.61 11.34
C ILE A 23 0.68 -15.24 10.33
N VAL A 24 0.85 -13.98 9.92
CA VAL A 24 1.93 -13.62 8.98
C VAL A 24 3.33 -14.11 9.44
N GLY A 25 3.59 -14.14 10.74
CA GLY A 25 4.77 -14.74 11.36
C GLY A 25 5.01 -16.20 11.01
N ASN A 26 3.96 -17.03 11.09
CA ASN A 26 3.99 -18.47 10.83
C ASN A 26 3.95 -18.81 9.33
N ARG A 27 4.35 -17.88 8.46
CA ARG A 27 4.39 -18.10 7.03
C ARG A 27 5.38 -19.19 6.63
N GLY A 28 4.92 -20.04 5.72
CA GLY A 28 5.67 -21.09 5.08
C GLY A 28 6.53 -20.66 3.90
N ASP A 29 6.78 -21.62 3.01
CA ASP A 29 7.62 -21.48 1.81
C ASP A 29 6.94 -20.71 0.67
N THR A 30 6.57 -19.47 0.94
CA THR A 30 6.18 -18.54 -0.13
C THR A 30 7.43 -18.04 -0.86
N ARG A 31 7.27 -17.67 -2.14
CA ARG A 31 8.35 -17.27 -3.07
C ARG A 31 9.45 -16.35 -2.50
N ASP A 32 9.08 -15.38 -1.65
CA ASP A 32 10.03 -14.39 -1.11
C ASP A 32 10.41 -14.64 0.37
N THR A 33 9.78 -15.60 1.06
CA THR A 33 10.03 -15.85 2.50
C THR A 33 11.50 -16.14 2.75
N ILE A 34 12.08 -17.06 1.98
CA ILE A 34 13.47 -17.49 2.16
C ILE A 34 14.44 -16.34 1.91
N VAL A 35 14.17 -15.50 0.89
CA VAL A 35 15.03 -14.37 0.54
C VAL A 35 15.12 -13.37 1.70
N TYR A 36 13.98 -13.02 2.30
CA TYR A 36 13.95 -12.14 3.48
C TYR A 36 14.60 -12.79 4.70
N TYR A 37 14.35 -14.07 4.93
CA TYR A 37 14.89 -14.79 6.07
C TYR A 37 16.41 -14.97 5.97
N SER A 38 16.95 -15.24 4.78
CA SER A 38 18.40 -15.31 4.55
C SER A 38 19.09 -14.00 4.91
N VAL A 39 18.56 -12.85 4.46
CA VAL A 39 19.15 -11.55 4.82
C VAL A 39 19.13 -11.33 6.33
N PHE A 40 18.03 -11.69 6.99
CA PHE A 40 17.91 -11.59 8.45
C PHE A 40 18.93 -12.48 9.18
N LYS A 41 19.07 -13.75 8.77
CA LYS A 41 19.97 -14.73 9.39
C LYS A 41 21.45 -14.35 9.24
N TYR A 42 21.82 -13.72 8.13
CA TYR A 42 23.20 -13.33 7.83
C TYR A 42 23.44 -11.82 7.98
N ILE A 43 22.62 -11.14 8.78
CA ILE A 43 22.66 -9.67 8.86
C ILE A 43 24.02 -9.13 9.31
N ASP A 44 24.73 -9.88 10.16
CA ASP A 44 26.03 -9.51 10.71
C ASP A 44 27.17 -9.52 9.67
N VAL A 45 26.94 -10.10 8.49
CA VAL A 45 27.91 -10.16 7.39
C VAL A 45 27.81 -8.92 6.49
N PHE A 46 26.67 -8.21 6.51
CA PHE A 46 26.45 -7.09 5.61
C PHE A 46 26.92 -5.76 6.20
N ASP A 47 27.44 -4.87 5.34
CA ASP A 47 27.77 -3.50 5.73
C ASP A 47 26.50 -2.64 5.82
N LEU A 48 26.06 -2.36 7.05
CA LEU A 48 24.87 -1.55 7.35
C LEU A 48 25.13 -0.03 7.33
N LEU A 49 26.38 0.39 7.14
CA LEU A 49 26.77 1.80 7.01
C LEU A 49 26.86 2.23 5.54
N ASN A 50 26.90 1.28 4.61
CA ASN A 50 26.95 1.53 3.17
C ASN A 50 25.65 1.06 2.46
N PRO A 51 24.63 1.93 2.33
CA PRO A 51 23.36 1.59 1.69
C PRO A 51 23.49 1.07 0.24
N ILE A 52 24.49 1.58 -0.50
CA ILE A 52 24.70 1.20 -1.90
C ILE A 52 25.20 -0.24 -1.97
N GLN A 53 26.19 -0.58 -1.14
CA GLN A 53 26.72 -1.93 -1.07
C GLN A 53 25.67 -2.91 -0.55
N PHE A 54 24.94 -2.56 0.52
CA PHE A 54 23.86 -3.38 1.05
C PHE A 54 22.81 -3.70 -0.04
N TYR A 55 22.38 -2.69 -0.79
CA TYR A 55 21.42 -2.87 -1.89
C TYR A 55 21.98 -3.74 -3.01
N ALA A 56 23.25 -3.55 -3.39
CA ALA A 56 23.89 -4.36 -4.43
C ALA A 56 23.95 -5.86 -4.07
N PHE A 57 24.19 -6.19 -2.80
CA PHE A 57 24.27 -7.58 -2.34
C PHE A 57 22.90 -8.23 -2.11
N THR A 58 21.96 -7.48 -1.53
CA THR A 58 20.69 -8.06 -1.06
C THR A 58 19.53 -7.81 -2.01
N GLY A 59 19.66 -6.83 -2.92
CA GLY A 59 18.53 -6.27 -3.65
C GLY A 59 17.51 -5.57 -2.75
N MET A 60 17.93 -5.16 -1.54
CA MET A 60 17.07 -4.56 -0.54
C MET A 60 17.53 -3.19 -0.04
N GLU A 61 16.58 -2.28 0.23
CA GLU A 61 16.89 -0.97 0.79
C GLU A 61 17.34 -1.06 2.27
N ILE A 62 18.24 -0.15 2.65
CA ILE A 62 19.00 -0.21 3.90
C ILE A 62 18.15 -0.21 5.17
N GLY A 63 16.96 0.40 5.15
CA GLY A 63 16.04 0.40 6.28
C GLY A 63 15.55 -1.01 6.63
N PHE A 64 15.47 -1.90 5.65
CA PHE A 64 15.21 -3.31 5.92
C PHE A 64 16.41 -3.99 6.62
N GLY A 65 17.64 -3.63 6.26
CA GLY A 65 18.85 -4.10 6.94
C GLY A 65 18.91 -3.65 8.40
N TRP A 66 18.67 -2.36 8.67
CA TRP A 66 18.58 -1.85 10.04
C TRP A 66 17.48 -2.54 10.84
N TYR A 67 16.33 -2.81 10.22
CA TYR A 67 15.27 -3.59 10.85
C TYR A 67 15.73 -5.01 11.20
N CYS A 68 16.36 -5.73 10.27
CA CYS A 68 16.88 -7.08 10.51
C CYS A 68 17.86 -7.09 11.67
N PHE A 69 18.79 -6.12 11.71
CA PHE A 69 19.78 -5.98 12.76
C PHE A 69 19.12 -5.74 14.12
N LEU A 70 18.15 -4.82 14.20
CA LEU A 70 17.46 -4.55 15.46
C LEU A 70 16.72 -5.78 16.01
N ILE A 71 16.15 -6.61 15.14
CA ILE A 71 15.48 -7.84 15.56
C ILE A 71 16.48 -8.94 15.92
N SER A 72 17.62 -9.04 15.22
CA SER A 72 18.64 -10.08 15.46
C SER A 72 19.27 -9.95 16.85
N LEU A 73 19.32 -8.73 17.39
CA LEU A 73 19.72 -8.45 18.78
C LEU A 73 18.79 -9.10 19.83
N LEU A 74 17.54 -9.38 19.47
CA LEU A 74 16.52 -9.91 20.38
C LEU A 74 16.23 -11.39 20.15
N THR A 75 16.28 -11.85 18.90
CA THR A 75 15.89 -13.21 18.52
C THR A 75 16.44 -13.60 17.16
N GLN A 76 16.51 -14.90 16.90
CA GLN A 76 16.79 -15.48 15.58
C GLN A 76 15.57 -16.17 14.96
N SER A 77 14.39 -16.03 15.59
CA SER A 77 13.15 -16.65 15.14
C SER A 77 12.52 -15.90 13.97
N HIS A 78 12.36 -16.57 12.82
CA HIS A 78 11.66 -16.02 11.66
C HIS A 78 10.19 -15.67 11.99
N ILE A 79 9.55 -16.42 12.90
CA ILE A 79 8.17 -16.17 13.33
C ILE A 79 8.07 -14.80 14.00
N ILE A 80 8.96 -14.52 14.95
CA ILE A 80 8.96 -13.24 15.67
C ILE A 80 9.32 -12.10 14.71
N PHE A 81 10.31 -12.31 13.85
CA PHE A 81 10.70 -11.38 12.80
C PHE A 81 9.51 -10.96 11.92
N PHE A 82 8.88 -11.90 11.21
CA PHE A 82 7.76 -11.55 10.33
C PHE A 82 6.53 -11.03 11.10
N THR A 83 6.30 -11.50 12.33
CA THR A 83 5.22 -11.00 13.20
C THR A 83 5.41 -9.51 13.52
N ILE A 84 6.60 -9.12 13.96
CA ILE A 84 6.88 -7.73 14.32
C ILE A 84 6.75 -6.84 13.08
N PHE A 85 7.30 -7.25 11.94
CA PHE A 85 7.22 -6.48 10.71
C PHE A 85 5.76 -6.26 10.26
N SER A 86 4.95 -7.31 10.32
CA SER A 86 3.53 -7.25 9.99
C SER A 86 2.77 -6.33 10.95
N PHE A 87 3.01 -6.48 12.26
CA PHE A 87 2.38 -5.66 13.29
C PHE A 87 2.71 -4.17 13.13
N LEU A 88 3.97 -3.83 12.81
CA LEU A 88 4.38 -2.45 12.53
C LEU A 88 3.61 -1.86 11.33
N THR A 89 3.35 -2.65 10.30
CA THR A 89 2.53 -2.23 9.15
C THR A 89 1.09 -1.90 9.57
N PHE A 90 0.45 -2.79 10.34
CA PHE A 90 -0.88 -2.52 10.91
C PHE A 90 -0.89 -1.28 11.79
N TYR A 91 0.14 -1.09 12.61
CA TYR A 91 0.26 0.08 13.47
C TYR A 91 0.31 1.38 12.67
N ILE A 92 1.04 1.41 11.55
CA ILE A 92 1.08 2.60 10.67
C ILE A 92 -0.29 2.83 10.00
N ILE A 93 -0.98 1.78 9.53
CA ILE A 93 -2.35 1.89 9.00
C ILE A 93 -3.29 2.52 10.05
N PHE A 94 -3.15 2.14 11.31
CA PHE A 94 -3.88 2.75 12.41
C PHE A 94 -3.53 4.24 12.62
N LEU A 95 -2.25 4.60 12.55
CA LEU A 95 -1.83 6.00 12.66
C LEU A 95 -2.39 6.86 11.52
N VAL A 96 -2.37 6.36 10.28
CA VAL A 96 -3.00 7.01 9.12
C VAL A 96 -4.51 7.18 9.35
N SER A 97 -5.19 6.12 9.78
CA SER A 97 -6.63 6.14 10.04
C SER A 97 -7.01 7.19 11.09
N LYS A 98 -6.23 7.29 12.18
CA LYS A 98 -6.40 8.34 13.20
C LYS A 98 -6.18 9.73 12.64
N LYS A 99 -5.16 9.91 11.80
CA LYS A 99 -4.81 11.21 11.21
C LYS A 99 -5.87 11.72 10.24
N ILE A 100 -6.51 10.82 9.50
CA ILE A 100 -7.60 11.11 8.56
C ILE A 100 -8.97 11.18 9.25
N ASN A 101 -9.03 10.82 10.55
CA ASN A 101 -10.25 10.77 11.36
C ASN A 101 -11.32 9.80 10.81
N ILE A 102 -10.88 8.61 10.38
CA ILE A 102 -11.77 7.55 9.91
C ILE A 102 -11.87 6.40 10.91
N LYS A 103 -13.01 5.70 10.93
CA LYS A 103 -13.19 4.53 11.79
C LYS A 103 -12.22 3.42 11.37
N ILE A 104 -11.46 2.91 12.34
CA ILE A 104 -10.35 1.98 12.09
C ILE A 104 -10.84 0.58 11.71
N ILE A 105 -11.93 0.08 12.29
CA ILE A 105 -12.42 -1.29 12.03
C ILE A 105 -12.76 -1.51 10.53
N PRO A 106 -13.48 -0.61 9.85
CA PRO A 106 -13.65 -0.67 8.39
C PRO A 106 -12.34 -0.71 7.61
N VAL A 107 -11.36 0.11 7.99
CA VAL A 107 -10.04 0.12 7.33
C VAL A 107 -9.36 -1.23 7.47
N LEU A 108 -9.42 -1.82 8.67
CA LEU A 108 -8.88 -3.16 8.91
C LEU A 108 -9.59 -4.22 8.05
N LEU A 109 -10.92 -4.22 8.02
CA LEU A 109 -11.69 -5.20 7.22
C LEU A 109 -11.42 -5.05 5.71
N LEU A 110 -11.33 -3.82 5.21
CA LEU A 110 -10.99 -3.56 3.81
C LEU A 110 -9.56 -3.97 3.49
N TYR A 111 -8.62 -3.74 4.40
CA TYR A 111 -7.24 -4.18 4.22
C TYR A 111 -7.14 -5.71 4.20
N LEU A 112 -7.68 -6.38 5.22
CA LEU A 112 -7.65 -7.85 5.34
C LEU A 112 -8.38 -8.55 4.18
N SER A 113 -9.49 -8.01 3.67
CA SER A 113 -10.18 -8.62 2.54
C SER A 113 -9.52 -8.35 1.18
N SER A 114 -8.59 -7.41 1.11
CA SER A 114 -7.99 -6.98 -0.16
C SER A 114 -6.76 -7.78 -0.53
N GLY A 115 -6.44 -7.78 -1.83
CA GLY A 115 -5.13 -8.23 -2.32
C GLY A 115 -3.96 -7.42 -1.74
N TYR A 116 -4.18 -6.27 -1.10
CA TYR A 116 -3.11 -5.53 -0.42
C TYR A 116 -2.56 -6.34 0.74
N PHE A 117 -3.40 -6.90 1.61
CA PHE A 117 -2.92 -7.72 2.72
C PHE A 117 -2.09 -8.90 2.18
N LEU A 118 -2.60 -9.61 1.18
CA LEU A 118 -1.87 -10.75 0.61
C LEU A 118 -0.53 -10.34 0.00
N LEU A 119 -0.56 -9.41 -0.96
CA LEU A 119 0.64 -9.01 -1.67
C LEU A 119 1.64 -8.36 -0.72
N GLN A 120 1.20 -7.50 0.20
CA GLN A 120 2.08 -6.69 1.03
C GLN A 120 2.47 -7.31 2.37
N GLN A 121 1.83 -8.40 2.81
CA GLN A 121 2.28 -9.14 3.99
C GLN A 121 3.03 -10.40 3.62
N PHE A 122 2.81 -10.93 2.41
CA PHE A 122 3.48 -12.13 1.94
C PHE A 122 4.58 -11.79 0.93
N THR A 123 4.29 -11.27 -0.25
CA THR A 123 5.33 -11.11 -1.29
C THR A 123 6.16 -9.80 -1.18
N GLN A 124 5.52 -8.68 -0.89
CA GLN A 124 6.04 -7.34 -1.04
C GLN A 124 6.09 -6.63 0.32
N ILE A 125 6.61 -7.31 1.34
CA ILE A 125 6.56 -6.83 2.73
C ILE A 125 7.12 -5.42 2.87
N ARG A 126 8.23 -5.14 2.21
CA ARG A 126 8.93 -3.85 2.29
C ARG A 126 8.12 -2.71 1.68
N GLN A 127 7.55 -2.92 0.49
CA GLN A 127 6.59 -1.99 -0.11
C GLN A 127 5.33 -1.84 0.75
N GLY A 128 4.90 -2.94 1.37
CA GLY A 128 3.77 -3.03 2.28
C GLY A 128 3.88 -2.15 3.53
N PHE A 129 5.06 -2.09 4.11
CA PHE A 129 5.38 -1.19 5.21
C PHE A 129 5.58 0.25 4.73
N SER A 130 6.32 0.43 3.64
CA SER A 130 6.73 1.73 3.11
C SER A 130 5.54 2.57 2.60
N THR A 131 4.57 1.94 1.93
CA THR A 131 3.39 2.61 1.35
C THR A 131 2.50 3.33 2.37
N PRO A 132 1.97 2.67 3.44
CA PRO A 132 1.21 3.36 4.46
C PRO A 132 2.06 4.39 5.22
N LEU A 133 3.37 4.18 5.34
CA LEU A 133 4.27 5.15 5.97
C LEU A 133 4.41 6.43 5.13
N ALA A 134 4.52 6.29 3.80
CA ALA A 134 4.51 7.40 2.86
C ALA A 134 3.17 8.16 2.90
N LEU A 135 2.04 7.46 2.97
CA LEU A 135 0.73 8.07 3.15
C LEU A 135 0.62 8.81 4.50
N TYR A 136 1.23 8.28 5.56
CA TYR A 136 1.27 8.95 6.85
C TYR A 136 2.12 10.22 6.83
N ALA A 137 3.26 10.19 6.15
CA ALA A 137 4.09 11.36 5.90
C ALA A 137 3.27 12.43 5.16
N LEU A 138 2.65 12.08 4.03
CA LEU A 138 1.77 12.97 3.28
C LEU A 138 0.65 13.54 4.15
N ALA A 139 0.05 12.72 5.02
CA ALA A 139 -1.02 13.18 5.89
C ALA A 139 -0.54 14.29 6.86
N PHE A 140 0.73 14.26 7.31
CA PHE A 140 1.31 15.37 8.06
C PHE A 140 1.52 16.62 7.24
N PHE A 141 2.04 16.48 6.02
CA PHE A 141 2.27 17.60 5.12
C PHE A 141 0.96 18.35 4.83
N ILE A 142 -0.08 17.60 4.42
CA ILE A 142 -1.40 18.14 4.07
C ILE A 142 -2.09 18.76 5.29
N SER A 143 -2.02 18.10 6.46
CA SER A 143 -2.65 18.61 7.69
C SER A 143 -2.01 19.89 8.25
N LYS A 144 -0.81 20.27 7.77
CA LYS A 144 -0.12 21.51 8.15
C LYS A 144 -0.18 22.54 7.03
N ASP A 145 -1.28 22.58 6.29
CA ASP A 145 -1.50 23.51 5.16
C ASP A 145 -0.41 23.45 4.09
N ASN A 146 0.09 22.25 3.80
CA ASN A 146 1.18 21.97 2.86
C ASN A 146 2.53 22.59 3.28
N LYS A 147 2.76 22.72 4.59
CA LYS A 147 4.06 23.15 5.13
C LYS A 147 4.96 21.97 5.40
N PHE A 148 6.20 22.11 4.95
CA PHE A 148 7.26 21.16 5.27
C PHE A 148 7.51 21.12 6.78
N SER A 149 7.75 19.94 7.33
CA SER A 149 8.08 19.78 8.75
C SER A 149 9.10 18.67 8.95
N MET A 150 9.90 18.76 10.02
CA MET A 150 10.87 17.70 10.34
C MET A 150 10.24 16.33 10.48
N LYS A 151 9.01 16.27 11.02
CA LYS A 151 8.25 15.02 11.11
C LYS A 151 7.87 14.46 9.73
N PHE A 152 7.46 15.32 8.80
CA PHE A 152 7.20 14.91 7.43
C PHE A 152 8.47 14.38 6.77
N LEU A 153 9.58 15.10 6.87
CA LEU A 153 10.87 14.69 6.32
C LEU A 153 11.32 13.34 6.87
N PHE A 154 11.31 13.18 8.20
CA PHE A 154 11.69 11.94 8.86
C PHE A 154 10.84 10.75 8.39
N LEU A 155 9.51 10.90 8.34
CA LEU A 155 8.63 9.81 7.90
C LEU A 155 8.84 9.47 6.41
N THR A 156 9.11 10.47 5.56
CA THR A 156 9.43 10.25 4.15
C THR A 156 10.74 9.50 4.00
N LEU A 157 11.81 9.93 4.68
CA LEU A 157 13.11 9.27 4.64
C LEU A 157 13.03 7.84 5.20
N LEU A 158 12.25 7.64 6.26
CA LEU A 158 12.00 6.31 6.81
C LEU A 158 11.22 5.43 5.83
N ALA A 159 10.21 5.96 5.12
CA ALA A 159 9.51 5.19 4.10
C ALA A 159 10.43 4.79 2.94
N LEU A 160 11.27 5.73 2.50
CA LEU A 160 12.26 5.51 1.43
C LEU A 160 13.31 4.49 1.80
N SER A 161 13.75 4.46 3.06
CA SER A 161 14.74 3.48 3.49
C SER A 161 14.22 2.04 3.45
N PHE A 162 12.90 1.83 3.44
CA PHE A 162 12.31 0.50 3.26
C PHE A 162 11.93 0.17 1.82
N HIS A 163 11.49 1.17 1.04
CA HIS A 163 11.16 0.94 -0.37
C HIS A 163 11.15 2.24 -1.19
N GLN A 164 11.76 2.21 -2.37
CA GLN A 164 11.86 3.37 -3.26
C GLN A 164 10.51 3.92 -3.77
N THR A 165 9.44 3.10 -3.83
CA THR A 165 8.11 3.56 -4.30
C THR A 165 7.51 4.64 -3.40
N ALA A 166 7.94 4.76 -2.14
CA ALA A 166 7.52 5.84 -1.25
C ALA A 166 7.80 7.22 -1.86
N LEU A 167 8.89 7.36 -2.63
CA LEU A 167 9.26 8.66 -3.22
C LEU A 167 8.17 9.14 -4.16
N LEU A 168 7.71 8.25 -5.03
CA LEU A 168 6.73 8.58 -6.06
C LEU A 168 5.37 8.90 -5.44
N ILE A 169 4.95 8.13 -4.42
CA ILE A 169 3.74 8.42 -3.65
C ILE A 169 3.82 9.83 -3.06
N VAL A 170 4.94 10.16 -2.40
CA VAL A 170 5.14 11.45 -1.73
C VAL A 170 5.19 12.60 -2.73
N ILE A 171 5.96 12.48 -3.81
CA ILE A 171 6.08 13.53 -4.84
C ILE A 171 4.73 13.80 -5.49
N ILE A 172 4.04 12.76 -5.96
CA ILE A 172 2.73 12.91 -6.62
C ILE A 172 1.68 13.43 -5.63
N GLY A 173 1.71 12.97 -4.38
CA GLY A 173 0.82 13.45 -3.33
C GLY A 173 1.03 14.93 -2.99
N ILE A 174 2.28 15.39 -2.90
CA ILE A 174 2.61 16.82 -2.73
C ILE A 174 2.09 17.61 -3.92
N PHE A 175 2.40 17.16 -5.14
CA PHE A 175 1.99 17.82 -6.38
C PHE A 175 0.46 18.02 -6.42
N PHE A 176 -0.32 16.98 -6.16
CA PHE A 176 -1.77 17.09 -6.09
C PHE A 176 -2.24 18.03 -4.98
N SER A 177 -1.63 17.98 -3.79
CA SER A 177 -2.03 18.87 -2.69
C SER A 177 -1.79 20.35 -3.02
N LEU A 178 -0.67 20.66 -3.68
CA LEU A 178 -0.33 22.01 -4.10
C LEU A 178 -1.24 22.51 -5.23
N ILE A 179 -1.48 21.68 -6.25
CA ILE A 179 -2.36 22.02 -7.36
C ILE A 179 -3.80 22.24 -6.89
N LEU A 180 -4.33 21.37 -6.02
CA LEU A 180 -5.68 21.54 -5.49
C LEU A 180 -5.84 22.84 -4.69
N LYS A 181 -4.78 23.27 -3.99
CA LYS A 181 -4.76 24.56 -3.28
C LYS A 181 -4.72 25.74 -4.25
N PHE A 182 -3.97 25.62 -5.34
CA PHE A 182 -3.82 26.68 -6.34
C PHE A 182 -5.07 26.84 -7.23
N LEU A 183 -5.65 25.75 -7.73
CA LEU A 183 -6.77 25.78 -8.66
C LEU A 183 -8.12 26.10 -7.98
N SER A 184 -8.25 25.85 -6.67
CA SER A 184 -9.49 26.12 -5.91
C SER A 184 -10.77 25.56 -6.56
N LEU A 185 -10.70 24.34 -7.08
CA LEU A 185 -11.80 23.70 -7.82
C LEU A 185 -13.10 23.64 -6.99
N SER A 186 -14.24 23.73 -7.67
CA SER A 186 -15.53 23.30 -7.14
C SER A 186 -15.62 21.78 -7.05
N PHE A 187 -16.63 21.27 -6.34
CA PHE A 187 -16.85 19.83 -6.21
C PHE A 187 -17.06 19.13 -7.58
N ASN A 188 -17.81 19.75 -8.49
CA ASN A 188 -18.05 19.17 -9.82
C ASN A 188 -16.81 19.21 -10.70
N GLU A 189 -16.05 20.31 -10.66
CA GLU A 189 -14.77 20.42 -11.37
C GLU A 189 -13.76 19.40 -10.87
N PHE A 190 -13.70 19.14 -9.55
CA PHE A 190 -12.86 18.09 -8.99
C PHE A 190 -13.22 16.69 -9.51
N ARG A 191 -14.52 16.38 -9.65
CA ARG A 191 -14.95 15.08 -10.22
C ARG A 191 -14.50 14.93 -11.67
N TRP A 192 -14.69 15.95 -12.50
CA TRP A 192 -14.24 15.93 -13.89
C TRP A 192 -12.71 15.90 -14.00
N CYS A 193 -12.02 16.67 -13.18
CA CYS A 193 -10.55 16.65 -13.09
C CYS A 193 -10.04 15.25 -12.73
N SER A 194 -10.72 14.53 -11.83
CA SER A 194 -10.37 13.14 -11.49
C SER A 194 -10.51 12.19 -12.68
N VAL A 195 -11.53 12.35 -13.52
CA VAL A 195 -11.69 11.57 -14.77
C VAL A 195 -10.61 11.92 -15.78
N ILE A 196 -10.28 13.20 -15.93
CA ILE A 196 -9.20 13.65 -16.83
C ILE A 196 -7.85 13.08 -16.37
N ILE A 197 -7.54 13.14 -15.08
CA ILE A 197 -6.32 12.57 -14.49
C ILE A 197 -6.26 11.07 -14.77
N LEU A 198 -7.36 10.33 -14.61
CA LEU A 198 -7.41 8.91 -14.94
C LEU A 198 -6.97 8.67 -16.39
N ILE A 199 -7.58 9.37 -17.35
CA ILE A 199 -7.30 9.19 -18.79
C ILE A 199 -5.85 9.58 -19.11
N VAL A 200 -5.38 10.73 -18.62
CA VAL A 200 -4.03 11.22 -18.85
C VAL A 200 -2.99 10.24 -18.32
N PHE A 201 -3.16 9.72 -17.11
CA PHE A 201 -2.21 8.75 -16.55
C PHE A 201 -2.27 7.39 -17.24
N ILE A 202 -3.41 6.96 -17.79
CA ILE A 202 -3.48 5.75 -18.63
C ILE A 202 -2.61 5.95 -19.88
N ILE A 203 -2.75 7.09 -20.57
CA ILE A 203 -1.97 7.41 -21.77
C ILE A 203 -0.47 7.48 -21.44
N ILE A 204 -0.10 8.21 -20.37
CA ILE A 204 1.29 8.31 -19.93
C ILE A 204 1.86 6.93 -19.59
N ALA A 205 1.11 6.10 -18.86
CA ALA A 205 1.57 4.76 -18.50
C ALA A 205 1.80 3.90 -19.75
N LYS A 206 0.83 3.87 -20.67
CA LYS A 206 0.84 3.01 -21.84
C LYS A 206 1.92 3.39 -22.87
N PHE A 207 2.11 4.69 -23.11
CA PHE A 207 2.89 5.18 -24.25
C PHE A 207 4.21 5.85 -23.88
N VAL A 208 4.47 6.10 -22.60
CA VAL A 208 5.67 6.84 -22.17
C VAL A 208 6.41 6.11 -21.06
N LEU A 209 5.70 5.73 -20.00
CA LEU A 209 6.33 5.30 -18.77
C LEU A 209 6.94 3.89 -18.87
N VAL A 210 6.37 3.00 -19.68
CA VAL A 210 6.94 1.65 -19.93
C VAL A 210 8.38 1.77 -20.46
N ASP A 211 8.57 2.47 -21.56
CA ASP A 211 9.87 2.57 -22.24
C ASP A 211 10.91 3.25 -21.35
N ILE A 212 10.51 4.31 -20.64
CA ILE A 212 11.37 5.00 -19.68
C ILE A 212 11.81 4.03 -18.58
N LEU A 213 10.87 3.31 -17.96
CA LEU A 213 11.18 2.40 -16.85
C LEU A 213 12.10 1.25 -17.27
N ILE A 214 11.94 0.70 -18.46
CA ILE A 214 12.85 -0.30 -19.03
C ILE A 214 14.25 0.29 -19.20
N SER A 215 14.37 1.51 -19.75
CA SER A 215 15.67 2.14 -20.03
C SER A 215 16.47 2.53 -18.77
N ILE A 216 15.81 2.80 -17.65
CA ILE A 216 16.46 3.30 -16.43
C ILE A 216 16.63 2.23 -15.34
N SER A 217 16.00 1.07 -15.47
CA SER A 217 15.99 0.03 -14.44
C SER A 217 16.27 -1.34 -15.02
N SER A 218 17.49 -1.84 -14.80
CA SER A 218 17.89 -3.20 -15.18
C SER A 218 16.94 -4.28 -14.65
N ARG A 219 16.34 -4.06 -13.48
CA ARG A 219 15.38 -5.00 -12.89
C ARG A 219 14.03 -5.00 -13.61
N VAL A 220 13.57 -3.84 -14.08
CA VAL A 220 12.36 -3.76 -14.92
C VAL A 220 12.62 -4.38 -16.28
N GLU A 221 13.81 -4.14 -16.85
CA GLU A 221 14.28 -4.77 -18.08
C GLU A 221 14.30 -6.30 -17.96
N GLU A 222 14.92 -6.86 -16.91
CA GLU A 222 14.89 -8.31 -16.62
C GLU A 222 13.46 -8.86 -16.56
N TYR A 223 12.55 -8.14 -15.91
CA TYR A 223 11.14 -8.54 -15.84
C TYR A 223 10.44 -8.52 -17.20
N SER A 224 10.76 -7.55 -18.06
CA SER A 224 10.18 -7.47 -19.41
C SER A 224 10.60 -8.62 -20.34
N PHE A 225 11.72 -9.30 -20.05
CA PHE A 225 12.18 -10.44 -20.83
C PHE A 225 11.76 -11.79 -20.23
N SER A 226 11.22 -11.81 -19.01
CA SER A 226 10.79 -13.04 -18.35
C SER A 226 9.39 -13.46 -18.79
N THR A 227 9.21 -14.72 -19.17
CA THR A 227 7.90 -15.25 -19.60
C THR A 227 6.84 -15.21 -18.50
N GLU A 228 7.24 -15.27 -17.23
CA GLU A 228 6.35 -15.18 -16.08
C GLU A 228 5.82 -13.75 -15.83
N TYR A 229 6.62 -12.72 -16.11
CA TYR A 229 6.29 -11.33 -15.75
C TYR A 229 6.00 -10.41 -16.93
N ALA A 230 6.31 -10.85 -18.15
CA ALA A 230 5.98 -10.18 -19.41
C ALA A 230 4.70 -10.71 -20.06
N GLU A 231 3.95 -11.56 -19.36
CA GLU A 231 2.66 -12.05 -19.86
C GLU A 231 1.67 -10.88 -20.00
N ASP A 232 1.10 -10.71 -21.19
CA ASP A 232 0.03 -9.76 -21.44
C ASP A 232 -1.17 -10.17 -20.58
N LEU A 233 -1.47 -9.34 -19.59
CA LEU A 233 -2.57 -9.65 -18.70
C LEU A 233 -3.93 -9.33 -19.36
N GLY A 234 -3.96 -8.44 -20.35
CA GLY A 234 -5.20 -7.94 -20.90
C GLY A 234 -5.97 -7.06 -19.90
N ILE A 235 -6.82 -6.20 -20.43
CA ILE A 235 -7.46 -5.13 -19.66
C ILE A 235 -8.59 -5.67 -18.75
N PHE A 236 -9.31 -6.71 -19.19
CA PHE A 236 -10.51 -7.24 -18.52
C PHE A 236 -10.23 -8.31 -17.47
N ARG A 237 -9.21 -8.13 -16.64
CA ARG A 237 -8.98 -9.00 -15.47
C ARG A 237 -9.75 -8.53 -14.25
N LEU A 238 -10.09 -9.48 -13.37
CA LEU A 238 -10.83 -9.21 -12.14
C LEU A 238 -10.23 -8.08 -11.27
N PRO A 239 -8.89 -7.97 -11.07
CA PRO A 239 -8.30 -6.84 -10.34
C PRO A 239 -8.54 -5.48 -11.00
N ASN A 240 -8.57 -5.42 -12.34
CA ASN A 240 -8.78 -4.19 -13.11
C ASN A 240 -10.25 -3.78 -13.07
N ILE A 241 -11.15 -4.74 -13.30
CA ILE A 241 -12.59 -4.59 -13.19
C ILE A 241 -12.94 -4.06 -11.79
N LYS A 242 -12.42 -4.70 -10.73
CA LYS A 242 -12.62 -4.27 -9.35
C LYS A 242 -12.12 -2.84 -9.11
N ALA A 243 -10.90 -2.52 -9.54
CA ALA A 243 -10.32 -1.19 -9.35
C ALA A 243 -11.15 -0.11 -10.06
N PHE A 244 -11.59 -0.37 -11.28
CA PHE A 244 -12.42 0.56 -12.07
C PHE A 244 -13.82 0.73 -11.44
N PHE A 245 -14.48 -0.35 -11.02
CA PHE A 245 -15.77 -0.25 -10.33
C PHE A 245 -15.65 0.46 -8.98
N THR A 246 -14.57 0.23 -8.21
CA THR A 246 -14.29 1.01 -7.00
C THR A 246 -14.15 2.50 -7.33
N PHE A 247 -13.43 2.85 -8.41
CA PHE A 247 -13.33 4.23 -8.87
C PHE A 247 -14.68 4.85 -9.19
N LEU A 248 -15.51 4.18 -10.00
CA LEU A 248 -16.85 4.64 -10.32
C LEU A 248 -17.69 4.80 -9.04
N PHE A 249 -17.64 3.82 -8.14
CA PHE A 249 -18.35 3.87 -6.87
C PHE A 249 -17.97 5.10 -6.05
N ILE A 250 -16.67 5.35 -5.84
CA ILE A 250 -16.22 6.53 -5.09
C ILE A 250 -16.58 7.82 -5.84
N LEU A 251 -16.38 7.87 -7.17
CA LEU A 251 -16.67 9.03 -7.99
C LEU A 251 -18.15 9.41 -7.96
N PHE A 252 -19.08 8.44 -8.01
CA PHE A 252 -20.52 8.69 -7.97
C PHE A 252 -21.03 8.99 -6.57
N PHE A 253 -20.49 8.33 -5.54
CA PHE A 253 -21.01 8.42 -4.18
C PHE A 253 -20.19 9.32 -3.23
N MET A 254 -19.16 10.02 -3.70
CA MET A 254 -18.58 11.14 -2.94
C MET A 254 -19.56 12.30 -2.80
N ASN A 255 -19.43 13.10 -1.74
CA ASN A 255 -20.27 14.29 -1.49
C ASN A 255 -19.42 15.49 -1.04
N GLY A 256 -20.05 16.67 -0.92
CA GLY A 256 -19.38 17.91 -0.51
C GLY A 256 -18.62 17.79 0.82
N LYS A 257 -19.18 17.10 1.81
CA LYS A 257 -18.50 16.88 3.11
C LYS A 257 -17.19 16.11 2.99
N MET A 258 -17.14 15.11 2.09
CA MET A 258 -15.90 14.38 1.81
C MET A 258 -14.92 15.26 1.04
N TYR A 259 -15.42 16.06 0.09
CA TYR A 259 -14.63 16.98 -0.71
C TYR A 259 -13.93 18.07 0.12
N GLU A 260 -14.55 18.54 1.20
CA GLU A 260 -13.95 19.49 2.15
C GLU A 260 -12.69 18.93 2.84
N ASN A 261 -12.55 17.61 2.93
CA ASN A 261 -11.37 16.98 3.51
C ASN A 261 -10.22 16.90 2.49
N ASN A 262 -9.19 17.73 2.68
CA ASN A 262 -8.00 17.74 1.82
C ASN A 262 -7.27 16.39 1.76
N LEU A 263 -7.25 15.62 2.86
CA LEU A 263 -6.66 14.28 2.87
C LEU A 263 -7.47 13.32 1.98
N PHE A 264 -8.80 13.38 2.06
CA PHE A 264 -9.67 12.58 1.19
C PHE A 264 -9.42 12.91 -0.29
N LYS A 265 -9.36 14.19 -0.66
CA LYS A 265 -9.09 14.61 -2.05
C LYS A 265 -7.78 14.06 -2.57
N VAL A 266 -6.67 14.26 -1.85
CA VAL A 266 -5.35 13.80 -2.29
C VAL A 266 -5.29 12.27 -2.33
N PHE A 267 -5.85 11.58 -1.33
CA PHE A 267 -5.84 10.12 -1.28
C PHE A 267 -6.70 9.52 -2.40
N PHE A 268 -7.81 10.18 -2.76
CA PHE A 268 -8.62 9.79 -3.91
C PHE A 268 -7.85 9.98 -5.22
N LEU A 269 -7.14 11.10 -5.42
CA LEU A 269 -6.32 11.29 -6.62
C LEU A 269 -5.15 10.30 -6.72
N LEU A 270 -4.51 9.95 -5.60
CA LEU A 270 -3.52 8.86 -5.56
C LEU A 270 -4.16 7.52 -5.97
N PHE A 271 -5.37 7.23 -5.45
CA PHE A 271 -6.10 6.03 -5.86
C PHE A 271 -6.41 6.05 -7.37
N VAL A 272 -6.84 7.19 -7.92
CA VAL A 272 -7.07 7.36 -9.36
C VAL A 272 -5.81 7.07 -10.17
N VAL A 273 -4.64 7.57 -9.76
CA VAL A 273 -3.35 7.23 -10.39
C VAL A 273 -3.08 5.72 -10.31
N GLY A 274 -3.37 5.07 -9.18
CA GLY A 274 -3.27 3.62 -9.06
C GLY A 274 -4.17 2.87 -10.04
N VAL A 275 -5.42 3.30 -10.21
CA VAL A 275 -6.34 2.72 -11.23
C VAL A 275 -5.82 2.97 -12.63
N ALA A 276 -5.30 4.17 -12.91
CA ALA A 276 -4.73 4.53 -14.21
C ALA A 276 -3.54 3.63 -14.56
N PHE A 277 -2.61 3.44 -13.64
CA PHE A 277 -1.45 2.56 -13.83
C PHE A 277 -1.83 1.10 -13.99
N ARG A 278 -2.84 0.63 -13.25
CA ARG A 278 -3.33 -0.74 -13.41
C ARG A 278 -3.86 -1.01 -14.82
N ILE A 279 -4.59 -0.06 -15.40
CA ILE A 279 -5.14 -0.17 -16.76
C ILE A 279 -4.06 0.10 -17.81
N GLY A 280 -3.28 1.18 -17.67
CA GLY A 280 -2.27 1.59 -18.64
C GLY A 280 -1.10 0.60 -18.77
N PHE A 281 -0.75 -0.11 -17.70
CA PHE A 281 0.25 -1.18 -17.71
C PHE A 281 -0.36 -2.58 -17.91
N SER A 282 -1.57 -2.72 -18.46
CA SER A 282 -2.23 -4.03 -18.63
C SER A 282 -1.35 -5.09 -19.29
N ASP A 283 -0.43 -4.67 -20.15
CA ASP A 283 0.46 -5.53 -20.93
C ASP A 283 1.75 -5.90 -20.16
N PHE A 284 1.97 -5.29 -18.98
CA PHE A 284 3.14 -5.51 -18.13
C PHE A 284 2.70 -5.89 -16.72
N ALA A 285 2.62 -7.21 -16.48
CA ALA A 285 2.06 -7.80 -15.28
C ALA A 285 2.63 -7.23 -13.97
N ILE A 286 3.96 -7.12 -13.89
CA ILE A 286 4.63 -6.59 -12.70
C ILE A 286 4.31 -5.12 -12.46
N LEU A 287 4.27 -4.29 -13.51
CA LEU A 287 3.99 -2.86 -13.37
C LEU A 287 2.51 -2.63 -13.01
N SER A 288 1.58 -3.30 -13.69
CA SER A 288 0.14 -3.26 -13.36
C SER A 288 -0.17 -3.82 -11.96
N GLY A 289 0.61 -4.79 -11.51
CA GLY A 289 0.51 -5.37 -10.17
C GLY A 289 1.13 -4.46 -9.10
N ARG A 290 2.47 -4.43 -9.03
CA ARG A 290 3.25 -3.87 -7.93
C ARG A 290 3.19 -2.34 -7.88
N PHE A 291 3.37 -1.70 -9.03
CA PHE A 291 3.43 -0.24 -9.10
C PHE A 291 2.07 0.40 -8.85
N ALA A 292 1.02 -0.11 -9.51
CA ALA A 292 -0.35 0.36 -9.28
C ALA A 292 -0.80 0.18 -7.83
N THR A 293 -0.43 -0.95 -7.21
CA THR A 293 -0.80 -1.29 -5.82
C THR A 293 -0.25 -0.27 -4.82
N ALA A 294 0.93 0.32 -5.05
CA ALA A 294 1.50 1.34 -4.19
C ALA A 294 0.57 2.57 -4.09
N PHE A 295 0.02 3.01 -5.22
CA PHE A 295 -0.87 4.17 -5.30
C PHE A 295 -2.30 3.84 -4.88
N SER A 296 -2.82 2.70 -5.33
CA SER A 296 -4.19 2.29 -5.03
C SER A 296 -4.40 1.89 -3.57
N PHE A 297 -3.32 1.69 -2.80
CA PHE A 297 -3.39 1.39 -1.37
C PHE A 297 -4.20 2.42 -0.57
N SER A 298 -4.26 3.69 -1.00
CA SER A 298 -5.07 4.71 -0.34
C SER A 298 -6.57 4.38 -0.31
N GLU A 299 -7.04 3.46 -1.17
CA GLU A 299 -8.39 2.92 -1.25
C GLU A 299 -8.95 2.52 0.13
N ILE A 300 -8.17 1.82 0.95
CA ILE A 300 -8.63 1.29 2.24
C ILE A 300 -9.03 2.41 3.23
N PHE A 301 -8.49 3.62 3.05
CA PHE A 301 -8.78 4.77 3.89
C PHE A 301 -9.95 5.61 3.38
N ILE A 302 -10.15 5.66 2.05
CA ILE A 302 -11.18 6.50 1.42
C ILE A 302 -12.52 5.78 1.27
N LEU A 303 -12.54 4.47 1.06
CA LEU A 303 -13.78 3.69 0.92
C LEU A 303 -14.71 3.80 2.14
N PRO A 304 -14.23 3.76 3.40
CA PRO A 304 -15.11 3.92 4.56
C PRO A 304 -15.88 5.25 4.57
N PHE A 305 -15.32 6.35 4.04
CA PHE A 305 -16.06 7.60 3.90
C PHE A 305 -17.30 7.42 3.03
N VAL A 306 -17.13 6.76 1.88
CA VAL A 306 -18.20 6.52 0.91
C VAL A 306 -19.28 5.63 1.50
N PHE A 307 -18.92 4.51 2.12
CA PHE A 307 -19.92 3.62 2.75
C PHE A 307 -20.71 4.31 3.86
N TYR A 308 -20.06 5.12 4.70
CA TYR A 308 -20.76 5.82 5.78
C TYR A 308 -21.64 6.99 5.33
N ARG A 309 -21.67 7.33 4.04
CA ARG A 309 -22.72 8.18 3.48
C ARG A 309 -24.10 7.55 3.61
N PHE A 310 -24.19 6.22 3.49
CA PHE A 310 -25.46 5.49 3.53
C PHE A 310 -25.88 5.24 4.99
N LYS A 311 -26.54 6.21 5.62
CA LYS A 311 -26.86 6.20 7.06
C LYS A 311 -27.40 4.85 7.58
N TYR A 312 -28.35 4.24 6.87
CA TYR A 312 -29.04 3.02 7.30
C TYR A 312 -28.38 1.73 6.84
N PHE A 313 -27.72 1.74 5.67
CA PHE A 313 -27.18 0.53 5.04
C PHE A 313 -25.65 0.46 5.05
N SER A 314 -24.96 1.47 5.60
CA SER A 314 -23.50 1.59 5.53
C SER A 314 -22.75 0.33 5.97
N THR A 315 -23.09 -0.21 7.13
CA THR A 315 -22.47 -1.44 7.66
C THR A 315 -22.76 -2.64 6.79
N ILE A 316 -24.01 -2.81 6.33
CA ILE A 316 -24.42 -3.93 5.48
C ILE A 316 -23.68 -3.88 4.14
N LEU A 317 -23.66 -2.73 3.48
CA LEU A 317 -22.97 -2.52 2.21
C LEU A 317 -21.46 -2.74 2.34
N LEU A 318 -20.85 -2.24 3.43
CA LEU A 318 -19.44 -2.47 3.72
C LEU A 318 -19.15 -3.97 3.90
N VAL A 319 -19.96 -4.67 4.69
CA VAL A 319 -19.77 -6.11 4.94
C VAL A 319 -19.93 -6.91 3.65
N LEU A 320 -20.95 -6.62 2.84
CA LEU A 320 -21.14 -7.26 1.53
C LEU A 320 -19.94 -7.00 0.62
N PHE A 321 -19.45 -5.75 0.55
CA PHE A 321 -18.26 -5.41 -0.21
C PHE A 321 -17.02 -6.17 0.27
N VAL A 322 -16.81 -6.24 1.59
CA VAL A 322 -15.69 -6.97 2.20
C VAL A 322 -15.76 -8.46 1.88
N ILE A 323 -16.94 -9.08 1.93
CA ILE A 323 -17.14 -10.50 1.59
C ILE A 323 -16.85 -10.73 0.10
N LEU A 324 -17.44 -9.93 -0.79
CA LEU A 324 -17.23 -10.04 -2.23
C LEU A 324 -15.75 -9.81 -2.60
N GLN A 325 -15.11 -8.83 -1.97
CA GLN A 325 -13.70 -8.55 -2.16
C GLN A 325 -12.83 -9.72 -1.68
N ALA A 326 -13.14 -10.30 -0.51
CA ALA A 326 -12.43 -11.46 0.00
C ALA A 326 -12.58 -12.65 -0.95
N ILE A 327 -13.79 -12.96 -1.43
CA ILE A 327 -14.00 -14.04 -2.41
C ILE A 327 -13.21 -13.78 -3.68
N ALA A 328 -13.32 -12.58 -4.26
CA ALA A 328 -12.58 -12.19 -5.46
C ALA A 328 -11.06 -12.32 -5.29
N THR A 329 -10.53 -11.95 -4.12
CA THR A 329 -9.10 -12.01 -3.84
C THR A 329 -8.63 -13.43 -3.51
N TYR A 330 -9.20 -14.07 -2.49
CA TYR A 330 -8.69 -15.33 -1.95
C TYR A 330 -9.06 -16.56 -2.80
N VAL A 331 -10.21 -16.53 -3.50
CA VAL A 331 -10.65 -17.68 -4.31
C VAL A 331 -10.16 -17.55 -5.75
N PHE A 332 -10.18 -16.35 -6.33
CA PHE A 332 -9.90 -16.16 -7.76
C PHE A 332 -8.52 -15.57 -8.07
N GLN A 333 -8.06 -14.57 -7.30
CA GLN A 333 -6.78 -13.90 -7.61
C GLN A 333 -5.57 -14.61 -7.01
N ALA A 334 -5.73 -15.25 -5.84
CA ALA A 334 -4.65 -15.84 -5.08
C ALA A 334 -5.03 -17.22 -4.49
N PRO A 335 -5.56 -18.17 -5.31
CA PRO A 335 -6.08 -19.44 -4.81
C PRO A 335 -5.03 -20.29 -4.07
N TYR A 336 -3.77 -20.24 -4.51
CA TYR A 336 -2.69 -21.05 -3.96
C TYR A 336 -2.00 -20.44 -2.73
N VAL A 337 -2.33 -19.19 -2.36
CA VAL A 337 -1.61 -18.50 -1.28
C VAL A 337 -1.80 -19.22 0.06
N ILE A 338 -2.97 -19.80 0.31
CA ILE A 338 -3.23 -20.58 1.52
C ILE A 338 -2.35 -21.85 1.54
N ASP A 339 -2.28 -22.56 0.41
CA ASP A 339 -1.50 -23.79 0.30
C ASP A 339 0.00 -23.51 0.47
N ASP A 340 0.53 -22.50 -0.22
CA ASP A 340 1.94 -22.11 -0.11
C ASP A 340 2.29 -21.59 1.29
N TYR A 341 1.36 -20.91 1.94
CA TYR A 341 1.57 -20.35 3.26
C TYR A 341 1.67 -21.42 4.35
N PHE A 342 0.99 -22.56 4.24
CA PHE A 342 1.10 -23.66 5.21
C PHE A 342 2.13 -24.73 4.82
N LYS A 343 2.82 -24.59 3.68
CA LYS A 343 3.97 -25.45 3.35
C LYS A 343 5.12 -25.16 4.32
N PRO A 344 5.73 -26.19 4.95
CA PRO A 344 6.91 -25.98 5.78
C PRO A 344 8.01 -25.24 5.01
N LEU A 345 8.64 -24.27 5.65
CA LEU A 345 9.79 -23.58 5.08
C LEU A 345 10.94 -24.59 4.90
N ALA A 346 11.35 -24.87 3.66
CA ALA A 346 12.53 -25.66 3.38
C ALA A 346 13.76 -24.83 3.75
N LEU A 347 14.43 -25.21 4.85
CA LEU A 347 15.57 -24.49 5.44
C LEU A 347 16.92 -24.88 4.84
#